data_AF-A0A7R8YN16-F1
#
_entry.id   AF-A0A7R8YN16-F1
#
_cell.length_a   1.000
_cell.length_b   1.000
_cell.length_c   1.000
_cell.angle_alpha   90.00
_cell.angle_beta   90.00
_cell.angle_gamma   90.00
#
_symmetry.space_group_name_H-M   'P 1'
#
loop_
_entity.id
_entity.type
_entity.pdbx_description
1 polymer ?
#
loop_
_entity_poly.entity_id
_entity_poly.type
_entity_poly.pdbx_seq_one_letter_code
_entity_poly.pdbx_strand_id
1 'polypeptide(L)'
;MDSQQSQPQNLQQQQPLPPLQTQLQQQQPIIKPQSPPPSQSQPPTPQACATNVVIPVPIVPPEDIYTYVVVKGSLHAQDCAIFGLNEQETAAFTKRYTNGSTEIVNGILIKIPPLQAINSLSQLGYKVVCSTGEAEIVWTMQREL
;
A
#
# COMPACT_ATOMS: atom_id res chain seq x y z
N MET A 1 9.36 -58.31 35.09
CA MET A 1 10.41 -58.83 34.20
C MET A 1 9.97 -58.37 32.82
N ASP A 2 10.40 -57.23 32.30
CA ASP A 2 11.78 -56.73 32.19
C ASP A 2 11.90 -55.22 32.33
N SER A 3 13.08 -54.81 32.79
CA SER A 3 13.53 -53.44 33.06
C SER A 3 14.66 -53.06 32.08
N GLN A 4 14.82 -51.75 31.85
CA GLN A 4 15.95 -51.07 31.16
C GLN A 4 16.01 -51.29 29.63
N GLN A 5 16.39 -50.36 28.75
CA GLN A 5 17.41 -49.30 28.75
C GLN A 5 17.14 -48.49 27.43
N SER A 6 17.30 -47.18 27.24
CA SER A 6 18.52 -46.37 27.28
C SER A 6 18.18 -44.91 26.94
N GLN A 7 19.00 -44.00 27.45
CA GLN A 7 18.91 -42.54 27.37
C GLN A 7 19.85 -41.99 26.23
N PRO A 8 20.15 -40.68 26.11
CA PRO A 8 19.97 -39.85 24.89
C PRO A 8 21.29 -39.41 24.18
N GLN A 9 21.21 -38.78 22.98
CA GLN A 9 22.18 -37.89 22.28
C GLN A 9 21.87 -37.93 20.76
N ASN A 10 22.08 -36.93 19.87
CA ASN A 10 23.15 -35.94 19.67
C ASN A 10 22.61 -34.93 18.60
N LEU A 11 22.58 -33.62 18.84
CA LEU A 11 23.53 -32.59 18.36
C LEU A 11 23.63 -32.38 16.82
N GLN A 12 22.93 -31.35 16.31
CA GLN A 12 23.29 -30.56 15.11
C GLN A 12 22.44 -29.27 15.20
N GLN A 13 22.91 -28.07 15.60
CA GLN A 13 24.10 -27.27 15.29
C GLN A 13 24.15 -26.76 13.84
N GLN A 14 23.45 -25.64 13.58
CA GLN A 14 23.77 -24.57 12.60
C GLN A 14 22.74 -23.43 12.75
N GLN A 15 23.06 -22.41 13.56
CA GLN A 15 23.62 -21.08 13.22
C GLN A 15 22.57 -20.02 12.85
N PRO A 16 22.53 -18.86 13.55
CA PRO A 16 21.70 -17.73 13.18
C PRO A 16 22.32 -16.92 12.03
N LEU A 17 21.49 -16.49 11.07
CA LEU A 17 21.87 -15.60 9.97
C LEU A 17 22.36 -14.24 10.51
N PRO A 18 23.44 -13.64 9.96
CA PRO A 18 23.92 -12.32 10.34
C PRO A 18 23.10 -11.17 9.71
N PRO A 19 23.09 -9.97 10.33
CA PRO A 19 22.40 -8.79 9.83
C PRO A 19 23.18 -8.11 8.69
N LEU A 20 22.48 -7.67 7.64
CA LEU A 20 23.04 -6.84 6.58
C LEU A 20 22.88 -5.36 6.97
N GLN A 21 23.97 -4.73 7.39
CA GLN A 21 24.05 -3.30 7.68
C GLN A 21 25.08 -2.62 6.75
N THR A 22 24.63 -1.55 6.08
CA THR A 22 25.37 -0.31 5.75
C THR A 22 26.37 -0.30 4.60
N GLN A 23 26.11 0.50 3.55
CA GLN A 23 26.92 1.67 3.09
C GLN A 23 26.71 1.99 1.59
N LEU A 24 26.09 3.13 1.31
CA LEU A 24 26.45 4.10 0.25
C LEU A 24 25.78 5.43 0.68
N GLN A 25 26.33 6.18 1.63
CA GLN A 25 27.37 7.20 1.46
C GLN A 25 27.07 8.21 0.33
N GLN A 26 26.40 9.30 0.74
CA GLN A 26 26.70 10.71 0.45
C GLN A 26 27.01 11.13 -1.00
N GLN A 27 26.16 12.03 -1.51
CA GLN A 27 26.62 13.23 -2.24
C GLN A 27 25.52 14.30 -2.24
N GLN A 28 25.74 15.36 -1.44
CA GLN A 28 25.20 16.68 -1.71
C GLN A 28 26.32 17.52 -2.33
N PRO A 29 26.03 18.32 -3.36
CA PRO A 29 26.80 19.54 -3.60
C PRO A 29 26.05 20.75 -3.05
N ILE A 30 26.68 21.37 -2.06
CA ILE A 30 26.48 22.75 -1.65
C ILE A 30 26.75 23.66 -2.86
N ILE A 31 25.82 24.55 -3.19
CA ILE A 31 26.15 25.77 -3.93
C ILE A 31 25.53 26.97 -3.21
N LYS A 32 26.42 27.87 -2.80
CA LYS A 32 26.17 29.13 -2.10
C LYS A 32 25.51 30.17 -3.03
N PRO A 33 24.86 31.21 -2.47
CA PRO A 33 24.05 32.17 -3.22
C PRO A 33 24.94 33.19 -3.98
N GLN A 34 24.63 33.41 -5.26
CA GLN A 34 25.23 34.50 -6.04
C GLN A 34 24.30 35.72 -6.09
N SER A 35 24.87 36.86 -5.71
CA SER A 35 24.33 38.22 -5.74
C SER A 35 24.22 38.79 -7.17
N PRO A 36 23.36 39.81 -7.39
CA PRO A 36 23.15 40.42 -8.69
C PRO A 36 24.11 41.59 -8.97
N PRO A 37 24.47 41.84 -10.24
CA PRO A 37 24.83 43.21 -10.66
C PRO A 37 24.22 43.54 -12.06
N PRO A 38 24.43 44.75 -12.61
CA PRO A 38 23.53 45.88 -12.47
C PRO A 38 22.82 46.26 -13.79
N SER A 39 21.79 47.08 -13.63
CA SER A 39 21.04 47.79 -14.67
C SER A 39 21.93 48.36 -15.78
N GLN A 40 21.64 47.99 -17.03
CA GLN A 40 21.97 48.81 -18.20
C GLN A 40 20.71 49.06 -19.04
N SER A 41 20.41 50.34 -19.14
CA SER A 41 19.41 51.00 -19.94
C SER A 41 19.53 50.70 -21.44
N GLN A 42 18.43 50.28 -22.07
CA GLN A 42 18.24 50.37 -23.52
C GLN A 42 16.99 51.23 -23.86
N PRO A 43 17.06 52.10 -24.89
CA PRO A 43 15.98 52.98 -25.36
C PRO A 43 14.90 52.21 -26.17
N PRO A 44 13.71 52.82 -26.41
CA PRO A 44 12.53 52.10 -26.88
C PRO A 44 12.59 51.86 -28.39
N THR A 45 12.25 50.64 -28.82
CA THR A 45 11.91 50.37 -30.23
C THR A 45 10.49 49.81 -30.27
N PRO A 46 9.59 50.36 -31.10
CA PRO A 46 8.17 50.04 -31.08
C PRO A 46 7.91 48.76 -31.89
N GLN A 47 7.45 47.69 -31.25
CA GLN A 47 6.98 46.53 -32.01
C GLN A 47 5.91 45.70 -31.29
N ALA A 48 4.75 45.72 -31.95
CA ALA A 48 3.65 44.75 -31.94
C ALA A 48 2.95 44.46 -30.60
N CYS A 49 1.70 44.92 -30.51
CA CYS A 49 0.71 44.51 -29.53
C CYS A 49 0.43 43.00 -29.70
N ALA A 50 1.24 42.14 -29.12
CA ALA A 50 0.87 40.76 -28.88
C ALA A 50 -0.05 40.75 -27.65
N THR A 51 -1.36 40.77 -27.88
CA THR A 51 -2.35 40.55 -26.82
C THR A 51 -2.12 39.15 -26.27
N ASN A 52 -1.47 39.05 -25.10
CA ASN A 52 -1.39 37.81 -24.35
C ASN A 52 -2.81 37.35 -24.00
N VAL A 53 -3.35 36.42 -24.78
CA VAL A 53 -4.57 35.69 -24.44
C VAL A 53 -4.18 34.75 -23.30
N VAL A 54 -4.36 35.22 -22.07
CA VAL A 54 -4.29 34.37 -20.87
C VAL A 54 -5.49 33.44 -20.96
N ILE A 55 -5.28 32.24 -21.51
CA ILE A 55 -6.25 31.16 -21.39
C ILE A 55 -6.19 30.73 -19.92
N PRO A 56 -7.24 30.96 -19.10
CA PRO A 56 -7.27 30.36 -17.78
C PRO A 56 -7.22 28.85 -17.98
N VAL A 57 -6.14 28.22 -17.53
CA VAL A 57 -6.03 26.77 -17.46
C VAL A 57 -7.25 26.31 -16.67
N PRO A 58 -8.11 25.44 -17.23
CA PRO A 58 -9.17 24.83 -16.45
C PRO A 58 -8.51 24.19 -15.24
N ILE A 59 -8.95 24.56 -14.04
CA ILE A 59 -8.53 23.88 -12.82
C ILE A 59 -9.11 22.47 -12.96
N VAL A 60 -8.32 21.55 -13.50
CA VAL A 60 -8.63 20.12 -13.48
C VAL A 60 -8.65 19.77 -12.00
N PRO A 61 -9.79 19.31 -11.44
CA PRO A 61 -9.81 18.78 -10.08
C PRO A 61 -8.68 17.74 -9.96
N PRO A 62 -7.96 17.67 -8.82
CA PRO A 62 -6.93 16.66 -8.65
C PRO A 62 -7.54 15.31 -9.00
N GLU A 63 -6.92 14.63 -9.96
CA GLU A 63 -7.46 13.42 -10.56
C GLU A 63 -7.76 12.43 -9.44
N ASP A 64 -8.98 11.87 -9.41
CA ASP A 64 -9.42 11.02 -8.31
C ASP A 64 -8.47 9.81 -8.18
N ILE A 65 -7.59 9.83 -7.18
CA ILE A 65 -6.63 8.75 -6.96
C ILE A 65 -7.36 7.66 -6.19
N TYR A 66 -7.54 6.50 -6.82
CA TYR A 66 -8.24 5.37 -6.19
C TYR A 66 -7.26 4.29 -5.72
N THR A 67 -7.53 3.75 -4.52
CA THR A 67 -6.95 2.48 -4.06
C THR A 67 -7.97 1.36 -4.22
N TYR A 68 -7.50 0.21 -4.71
CA TYR A 68 -8.32 -0.97 -4.94
C TYR A 68 -7.94 -2.10 -3.99
N VAL A 69 -8.95 -2.75 -3.45
CA VAL A 69 -8.82 -3.97 -2.66
C VAL A 69 -9.75 -5.04 -3.22
N VAL A 70 -9.39 -6.29 -2.99
CA VAL A 70 -10.17 -7.43 -3.47
C VAL A 70 -10.49 -8.35 -2.31
N VAL A 71 -11.76 -8.70 -2.17
CA VAL A 71 -12.21 -9.73 -1.23
C VAL A 71 -12.63 -10.95 -2.04
N LYS A 72 -12.14 -12.13 -1.68
CA LYS A 72 -12.47 -13.40 -2.30
C LYS A 72 -13.03 -14.35 -1.23
N GLY A 73 -14.17 -14.96 -1.48
CA GLY A 73 -14.76 -15.92 -0.56
C GLY A 73 -16.13 -16.41 -0.99
N SER A 74 -16.73 -17.31 -0.22
CA SER A 74 -18.08 -17.84 -0.50
C SER A 74 -19.08 -17.33 0.53
N LEU A 75 -20.33 -17.06 0.10
CA LEU A 75 -21.41 -16.66 1.01
C LEU A 75 -21.74 -17.74 2.06
N HIS A 76 -21.43 -19.00 1.75
CA HIS A 76 -21.65 -20.13 2.66
C HIS A 76 -20.46 -20.38 3.59
N ALA A 77 -19.31 -19.77 3.30
CA ALA A 77 -18.08 -19.98 4.03
C ALA A 77 -17.93 -18.99 5.20
N GLN A 78 -17.16 -19.41 6.20
CA GLN A 78 -16.80 -18.60 7.37
C GLN A 78 -15.37 -18.07 7.27
N ASP A 79 -14.80 -18.10 6.08
CA ASP A 79 -13.50 -17.56 5.74
C ASP A 79 -13.54 -16.78 4.43
N CYS A 80 -12.65 -15.81 4.33
CA CYS A 80 -12.42 -15.04 3.12
C CYS A 80 -10.97 -14.58 3.04
N ALA A 81 -10.50 -14.31 1.83
CA ALA A 81 -9.19 -13.76 1.56
C ALA A 81 -9.31 -12.32 1.09
N ILE A 82 -8.45 -11.44 1.60
CA ILE A 82 -8.42 -10.03 1.26
C ILE A 82 -7.05 -9.69 0.69
N PHE A 83 -7.03 -9.01 -0.46
CA PHE A 83 -5.82 -8.65 -1.20
C PHE A 83 -5.78 -7.13 -1.42
N GLY A 84 -4.56 -6.58 -1.50
CA GLY A 84 -4.33 -5.15 -1.79
C GLY A 84 -4.47 -4.20 -0.60
N LEU A 85 -4.56 -4.71 0.62
CA LEU A 85 -4.56 -3.86 1.83
C LEU A 85 -3.17 -3.29 2.10
N ASN A 86 -3.13 -2.05 2.60
CA ASN A 86 -1.89 -1.45 3.10
C ASN A 86 -1.44 -2.12 4.41
N GLU A 87 -0.16 -2.03 4.77
CA GLU A 87 0.38 -2.66 5.99
C GLU A 87 -0.36 -2.23 7.27
N GLN A 88 -0.71 -0.95 7.38
CA GLN A 88 -1.48 -0.43 8.52
C GLN A 88 -2.90 -1.02 8.57
N GLU A 89 -3.53 -1.16 7.41
CA GLU A 89 -4.88 -1.71 7.30
C GLU A 89 -4.87 -3.20 7.61
N THR A 90 -3.90 -3.94 7.07
CA THR A 90 -3.65 -5.36 7.36
C THR A 90 -3.41 -5.59 8.85
N ALA A 91 -2.60 -4.75 9.50
CA ALA A 91 -2.36 -4.83 10.93
C ALA A 91 -3.63 -4.52 11.74
N ALA A 92 -4.39 -3.50 11.36
CA ALA A 92 -5.66 -3.15 12.00
C ALA A 92 -6.71 -4.25 11.82
N PHE A 93 -6.80 -4.85 10.63
CA PHE A 93 -7.71 -5.96 10.33
C PHE A 93 -7.34 -7.21 11.13
N THR A 94 -6.07 -7.60 11.10
CA THR A 94 -5.55 -8.74 11.89
C THR A 94 -5.77 -8.53 13.39
N LYS A 95 -5.56 -7.31 13.91
CA LYS A 95 -5.83 -6.98 15.31
C LYS A 95 -7.32 -7.01 15.66
N ARG A 96 -8.18 -6.59 14.74
CA ARG A 96 -9.65 -6.63 14.93
C ARG A 96 -10.17 -8.07 14.95
N TYR A 97 -9.48 -8.96 14.22
CA TYR A 97 -9.88 -10.34 14.02
C TYR A 97 -8.76 -11.30 14.44
N THR A 98 -8.35 -11.21 15.71
CA THR A 98 -7.24 -11.97 16.33
C THR A 98 -7.37 -13.49 16.27
N ASN A 99 -8.54 -14.02 15.91
CA ASN A 99 -8.86 -15.43 16.11
C ASN A 99 -8.73 -16.27 14.82
N GLY A 100 -8.10 -15.75 13.77
CA GLY A 100 -7.90 -16.55 12.56
C GLY A 100 -7.44 -15.81 11.32
N SER A 101 -6.53 -14.84 11.43
CA SER A 101 -5.81 -14.34 10.26
C SER A 101 -4.60 -15.22 9.97
N THR A 102 -4.37 -15.52 8.69
CA THR A 102 -3.20 -16.20 8.17
C THR A 102 -2.72 -15.39 6.98
N GLU A 103 -1.47 -14.95 7.00
CA GLU A 103 -0.89 -14.24 5.87
C GLU A 103 -0.75 -15.19 4.67
N ILE A 104 -1.15 -14.73 3.49
CA ILE A 104 -1.05 -15.45 2.23
C ILE A 104 -0.31 -14.58 1.22
N VAL A 105 0.10 -15.15 0.09
CA VAL A 105 0.81 -14.39 -0.94
C VAL A 105 -0.08 -13.23 -1.43
N ASN A 106 0.42 -12.00 -1.27
CA ASN A 106 -0.25 -10.75 -1.64
C ASN A 106 -1.56 -10.42 -0.87
N GLY A 107 -1.80 -11.05 0.28
CA GLY A 107 -3.02 -10.80 1.04
C GLY A 107 -3.08 -11.47 2.41
N ILE A 108 -4.29 -11.47 2.99
CA ILE A 108 -4.59 -12.14 4.25
C ILE A 108 -5.80 -13.05 4.09
N LEU A 109 -5.70 -14.28 4.57
CA LEU A 109 -6.83 -15.17 4.78
C LEU A 109 -7.36 -14.90 6.20
N ILE A 110 -8.66 -14.70 6.33
CA ILE A 110 -9.30 -14.37 7.60
C ILE A 110 -10.52 -15.27 7.82
N LYS A 111 -10.65 -15.83 9.04
CA LYS A 111 -11.79 -16.65 9.46
C LYS A 111 -13.01 -15.81 9.85
N ILE A 112 -13.52 -15.03 8.91
CA ILE A 112 -14.82 -14.35 9.04
C ILE A 112 -15.65 -14.50 7.76
N PRO A 113 -17.00 -14.41 7.84
CA PRO A 113 -17.85 -14.34 6.66
C PRO A 113 -17.47 -13.18 5.74
N PRO A 114 -17.54 -13.35 4.40
CA PRO A 114 -17.23 -12.28 3.46
C PRO A 114 -18.05 -11.00 3.68
N LEU A 115 -19.32 -11.14 4.07
CA LEU A 115 -20.18 -9.99 4.38
C LEU A 115 -19.61 -9.12 5.52
N GLN A 116 -19.02 -9.75 6.53
CA GLN A 116 -18.42 -9.03 7.66
C GLN A 116 -17.13 -8.32 7.23
N ALA A 117 -16.33 -8.95 6.37
CA ALA A 117 -15.13 -8.34 5.79
C ALA A 117 -15.48 -7.10 4.95
N ILE A 118 -16.45 -7.22 4.03
CA ILE A 118 -16.92 -6.12 3.17
C ILE A 118 -17.45 -4.96 4.01
N ASN A 119 -18.24 -5.23 5.05
CA ASN A 119 -18.75 -4.20 5.94
C ASN A 119 -17.63 -3.45 6.67
N SER A 120 -16.60 -4.17 7.13
CA SER A 120 -15.43 -3.55 7.77
C SER A 120 -14.61 -2.70 6.79
N LEU A 121 -14.42 -3.17 5.55
CA LEU A 121 -13.77 -2.39 4.49
C LEU A 121 -14.61 -1.16 4.10
N SER A 122 -15.93 -1.27 4.16
CA SER A 122 -16.83 -0.14 3.92
C SER A 122 -16.69 0.96 4.99
N GLN A 123 -16.47 0.59 6.25
CA GLN A 123 -16.16 1.54 7.32
C GLN A 123 -14.82 2.26 7.11
N LEU A 124 -13.89 1.65 6.38
CA LEU A 124 -12.60 2.22 6.00
C LEU A 124 -12.71 3.13 4.75
N GLY A 125 -13.89 3.26 4.15
CA GLY A 125 -14.15 4.10 2.98
C GLY A 125 -14.18 3.36 1.64
N TYR A 126 -13.98 2.03 1.63
CA TYR A 126 -14.05 1.25 0.40
C TYR A 126 -15.50 1.00 -0.03
N LYS A 127 -15.78 1.14 -1.32
CA LYS A 127 -17.09 0.85 -1.94
C LYS A 127 -16.95 -0.31 -2.92
N VAL A 128 -17.89 -1.23 -2.92
CA VAL A 128 -17.92 -2.32 -3.92
C VAL A 128 -18.18 -1.73 -5.30
N VAL A 129 -17.34 -2.06 -6.27
CA VAL A 129 -17.47 -1.62 -7.67
C VAL A 129 -17.84 -2.75 -8.61
N CYS A 130 -17.43 -3.97 -8.28
CA CYS A 130 -17.67 -5.14 -9.10
C CYS A 130 -17.75 -6.38 -8.21
N SER A 131 -18.61 -7.32 -8.60
CA SER A 131 -18.68 -8.65 -8.01
C SER A 131 -18.73 -9.68 -9.13
N THR A 132 -17.93 -10.74 -9.03
CA THR A 132 -17.88 -11.82 -10.03
C THR A 132 -17.70 -13.18 -9.39
N GLY A 133 -18.26 -14.24 -9.99
CA GLY A 133 -18.17 -15.62 -9.51
C GLY A 133 -19.51 -16.21 -9.04
N GLU A 134 -19.55 -17.53 -8.88
CA GLU A 134 -20.75 -18.30 -8.50
C GLU A 134 -20.59 -18.98 -7.13
N ALA A 135 -19.75 -20.01 -7.04
CA ALA A 135 -19.49 -20.72 -5.78
C ALA A 135 -18.54 -19.93 -4.85
N GLU A 136 -17.52 -19.33 -5.46
CA GLU A 136 -16.60 -18.39 -4.84
C GLU A 136 -16.73 -17.07 -5.56
N ILE A 137 -16.98 -16.01 -4.78
CA ILE A 137 -17.27 -14.68 -5.28
C ILE A 137 -16.07 -13.78 -4.97
N VAL A 138 -15.73 -12.96 -5.93
CA VAL A 138 -14.71 -11.93 -5.82
C VAL A 138 -15.40 -10.57 -5.85
N TRP A 139 -15.21 -9.78 -4.80
CA TRP A 139 -15.65 -8.41 -4.69
C TRP A 139 -14.47 -7.47 -4.85
N THR A 140 -14.48 -6.67 -5.90
CA THR A 140 -13.54 -5.55 -6.06
C THR A 140 -14.13 -4.34 -5.36
N MET A 141 -13.34 -3.72 -4.48
CA MET A 141 -13.72 -2.50 -3.77
C MET A 141 -12.71 -1.38 -4.04
N GLN A 142 -13.20 -0.14 -4.08
CA GLN A 142 -12.38 1.05 -4.33
C GLN A 142 -12.58 2.11 -3.25
N ARG A 143 -11.53 2.85 -2.92
CA ARG A 143 -11.56 4.02 -2.03
C ARG A 143 -10.81 5.18 -2.66
N GLU A 144 -11.36 6.39 -2.55
CA GLU A 144 -10.70 7.65 -2.91
C GLU A 144 -9.63 7.99 -1.86
N LEU A 145 -8.44 8.38 -2.31
CA LEU A 145 -7.29 8.77 -1.47
C LEU A 145 -7.29 10.27 -1.12
#